data_AF-A0AA39URS9-F1
#
_entry.id   AF-A0AA39URS9-F1
#
_cell.length_a   1.000
_cell.length_b   1.000
_cell.length_c   1.000
_cell.angle_alpha   90.00
_cell.angle_beta   90.00
_cell.angle_gamma   90.00
#
_symmetry.space_group_name_H-M   'P 1'
#
loop_
_entity.id
_entity.type
_entity.pdbx_description
1 polymer ?
#
loop_
_entity_poly.entity_id
_entity_poly.type
_entity_poly.pdbx_seq_one_letter_code
_entity_poly.pdbx_strand_id
1 'polypeptide(L)'
;FFEKVTLRDLGLHIQLGPHTSSCCLNPWQGPADFTVLHVNSVHQITINFCWCEHRVASWKQLIQVELFLATMDQPRTCTSFLLLEQFQVLLGSGKMLAYEFHQGLSHMTNATGICKPKVSCYIEQTQQY
;
A
#
# COMPACT_ATOMS: atom_id res chain seq x y z
N PHE A 1 17.60 19.45 12.51
CA PHE A 1 16.96 18.20 12.95
C PHE A 1 16.27 17.60 11.74
N PHE A 2 16.30 16.27 11.55
CA PHE A 2 15.57 15.63 10.45
C PHE A 2 14.20 15.22 10.96
N GLU A 3 13.16 15.78 10.37
CA GLU A 3 11.77 15.44 10.69
C GLU A 3 11.24 14.43 9.66
N LYS A 4 10.48 13.46 10.14
CA LYS A 4 9.88 12.46 9.27
C LYS A 4 8.66 13.05 8.60
N VAL A 5 8.66 13.05 7.27
CA VAL A 5 7.57 13.57 6.44
C VAL A 5 6.99 12.42 5.62
N THR A 6 5.66 12.32 5.52
CA THR A 6 5.03 11.29 4.67
C THR A 6 5.02 11.73 3.21
N LEU A 7 4.91 10.79 2.28
CA LEU A 7 4.79 11.14 0.85
C LEU A 7 3.53 11.98 0.57
N ARG A 8 2.47 11.73 1.34
CA ARG A 8 1.29 12.59 1.35
C ARG A 8 1.62 14.03 1.74
N ASP A 9 2.36 14.24 2.82
CA ASP A 9 2.69 15.61 3.30
C ASP A 9 3.57 16.36 2.30
N LEU A 10 4.37 15.62 1.53
CA LEU A 10 5.12 16.13 0.38
C LEU A 10 4.25 16.44 -0.86
N GLY A 11 2.94 16.17 -0.79
CA GLY A 11 2.00 16.42 -1.88
C GLY A 11 1.95 15.33 -2.95
N LEU A 12 2.43 14.11 -2.67
CA LEU A 12 2.30 13.01 -3.63
C LEU A 12 0.85 12.54 -3.76
N HIS A 13 0.30 12.70 -4.95
CA HIS A 13 -1.05 12.28 -5.32
C HIS A 13 -0.97 11.30 -6.50
N ILE A 14 -1.44 10.08 -6.30
CA ILE A 14 -1.50 9.07 -7.37
C ILE A 14 -2.93 9.04 -7.90
N GLN A 15 -3.08 9.34 -9.19
CA GLN A 15 -4.34 9.22 -9.89
C GLN A 15 -4.38 7.89 -10.64
N LEU A 16 -5.33 7.03 -10.29
CA LEU A 16 -5.56 5.76 -10.92
C LEU A 16 -6.55 5.89 -12.07
N GLY A 17 -6.42 5.01 -13.06
CA GLY A 17 -7.36 4.89 -14.16
C GLY A 17 -6.67 4.65 -15.51
N PRO A 18 -7.45 4.43 -16.57
CA PRO A 18 -6.94 4.14 -17.90
C PRO A 18 -6.35 5.38 -18.61
N HIS A 19 -6.38 6.55 -17.97
CA HIS A 19 -5.88 7.79 -18.55
C HIS A 19 -4.36 7.87 -18.32
N THR A 20 -3.59 7.46 -19.32
CA THR A 20 -2.12 7.39 -19.25
C THR A 20 -1.43 8.74 -19.35
N SER A 21 -2.08 9.78 -19.90
CA SER A 21 -1.47 11.10 -20.14
C SER A 21 -2.35 12.29 -19.78
N SER A 22 -3.62 12.08 -19.46
CA SER A 22 -4.55 13.14 -19.08
C SER A 22 -5.06 12.93 -17.65
N CYS A 23 -5.23 14.02 -16.90
CA CYS A 23 -5.91 13.97 -15.62
C CYS A 23 -7.36 13.48 -15.84
N CYS A 24 -7.81 12.54 -15.01
CA CYS A 24 -9.20 12.10 -15.05
C CYS A 24 -10.12 13.28 -14.74
N LEU A 25 -11.20 13.42 -15.51
CA LEU A 25 -12.21 14.47 -15.35
C LEU A 25 -13.08 14.26 -14.09
N ASN A 26 -13.16 13.02 -13.60
CA ASN A 26 -13.96 12.67 -12.44
C ASN A 26 -13.16 11.79 -11.45
N PRO A 27 -12.17 12.35 -10.74
CA PRO A 27 -11.44 11.64 -9.71
C PRO A 27 -12.30 11.47 -8.45
N TRP A 28 -12.36 10.25 -7.94
CA TRP A 28 -12.94 9.93 -6.65
C TRP A 28 -11.83 9.76 -5.61
N GLN A 29 -11.84 10.57 -4.55
CA GLN A 29 -10.83 10.53 -3.50
C GLN A 29 -10.90 9.20 -2.74
N GLY A 30 -9.77 8.49 -2.65
CA GLY A 30 -9.62 7.31 -1.81
C GLY A 30 -9.54 7.63 -0.30
N PRO A 31 -9.36 6.61 0.56
CA PRO A 31 -9.26 6.80 2.00
C PRO A 31 -8.18 7.80 2.42
N ALA A 32 -8.48 8.62 3.42
CA ALA A 32 -7.54 9.57 4.02
C ALA A 32 -6.41 8.87 4.81
N ASP A 33 -6.38 7.56 4.97
CA ASP A 33 -5.30 6.84 5.65
C ASP A 33 -4.65 5.78 4.75
N PHE A 34 -4.71 6.02 3.43
CA PHE A 34 -4.21 5.07 2.44
C PHE A 34 -2.71 4.81 2.57
N THR A 35 -2.39 3.55 2.82
CA THR A 35 -1.04 3.08 3.14
C THR A 35 -0.57 2.06 2.12
N VAL A 36 0.61 2.27 1.56
CA VAL A 36 1.26 1.35 0.62
C VAL A 36 2.50 0.75 1.26
N LEU A 37 2.54 -0.58 1.33
CA LEU A 37 3.73 -1.33 1.72
C LEU A 37 4.60 -1.53 0.49
N HIS A 38 5.85 -1.08 0.57
CA HIS A 38 6.86 -1.25 -0.46
C HIS A 38 8.14 -1.82 0.12
N VAL A 39 9.04 -2.34 -0.72
CA VAL A 39 10.30 -2.98 -0.30
C VAL A 39 11.18 -2.07 0.55
N ASN A 40 11.07 -0.75 0.37
CA ASN A 40 11.86 0.23 1.09
C ASN A 40 11.25 0.61 2.44
N SER A 41 9.93 0.81 2.50
CA SER A 41 9.23 1.22 3.72
C SER A 41 7.71 1.20 3.52
N VAL A 42 6.99 1.54 4.59
CA VAL A 42 5.55 1.77 4.59
C VAL A 42 5.29 3.25 4.32
N HIS A 43 4.56 3.53 3.24
CA HIS A 43 4.30 4.87 2.74
C HIS A 43 2.83 5.25 2.92
N GLN A 44 2.58 6.43 3.49
CA GLN A 44 1.24 7.03 3.44
C GLN A 44 1.16 7.96 2.23
N ILE A 45 0.17 7.72 1.37
CA ILE A 45 -0.02 8.46 0.12
C ILE A 45 -1.47 8.93 -0.01
N THR A 46 -1.70 9.85 -0.94
CA THR A 46 -3.04 10.24 -1.35
C THR A 46 -3.34 9.58 -2.70
N ILE A 47 -4.47 8.88 -2.79
CA ILE A 47 -4.87 8.15 -3.99
C ILE A 47 -6.24 8.62 -4.48
N ASN A 48 -6.38 8.74 -5.80
CA ASN A 48 -7.60 9.12 -6.48
C ASN A 48 -7.99 8.00 -7.45
N PHE A 49 -9.15 7.40 -7.24
CA PHE A 49 -9.74 6.41 -8.14
C PHE A 49 -10.42 7.11 -9.32
N CYS A 50 -10.41 6.48 -10.50
CA CYS A 50 -11.16 7.00 -11.65
C CYS A 50 -12.63 6.61 -11.52
N TRP A 51 -13.55 7.58 -11.61
CA TRP A 51 -15.00 7.35 -11.63
C TRP A 51 -15.64 7.79 -12.95
N CYS A 52 -14.91 7.63 -14.06
CA CYS A 52 -15.45 7.82 -15.41
C CYS A 52 -16.49 6.76 -15.77
N GLU A 53 -17.21 6.98 -16.86
CA GLU A 53 -18.38 6.21 -17.34
C GLU A 53 -18.18 4.68 -17.37
N HIS A 54 -16.95 4.21 -17.58
CA HIS A 54 -16.61 2.78 -17.60
C HIS A 54 -16.52 2.11 -16.22
N ARG A 55 -16.70 2.86 -15.12
CA ARG A 55 -16.82 2.41 -13.71
C ARG A 55 -16.00 1.16 -13.37
N VAL A 56 -14.71 1.20 -13.67
CA VAL A 56 -13.79 0.09 -13.33
C VAL A 56 -13.69 0.01 -11.81
N ALA A 57 -13.94 -1.17 -11.24
CA ALA A 57 -13.85 -1.39 -9.80
C ALA A 57 -12.47 -0.96 -9.24
N SER A 58 -12.45 -0.37 -8.05
CA SER A 58 -11.25 0.16 -7.38
C SER A 58 -10.11 -0.86 -7.34
N TRP A 59 -10.44 -2.13 -7.14
CA TRP A 59 -9.44 -3.19 -7.07
C TRP A 59 -8.71 -3.45 -8.40
N LYS A 60 -9.42 -3.36 -9.53
CA LYS A 60 -8.83 -3.49 -10.86
C LYS A 60 -7.90 -2.32 -11.16
N GLN A 61 -8.29 -1.11 -10.75
CA GLN A 61 -7.46 0.09 -10.93
C GLN A 61 -6.15 0.00 -10.15
N LEU A 62 -6.16 -0.62 -8.96
CA LEU A 62 -4.96 -0.87 -8.17
C LEU A 62 -4.04 -1.92 -8.79
N ILE A 63 -4.60 -3.02 -9.30
CA ILE A 63 -3.80 -4.06 -9.97
C ILE A 63 -3.15 -3.51 -11.25
N GLN A 64 -3.81 -2.59 -11.97
CA GLN A 64 -3.24 -1.93 -13.14
C GLN A 64 -1.96 -1.12 -12.85
N VAL A 65 -1.76 -0.70 -11.59
CA VAL A 65 -0.56 0.01 -11.14
C VAL A 65 0.32 -0.86 -10.24
N GLU A 66 0.19 -2.18 -10.36
CA GLU A 66 1.00 -3.16 -9.61
C GLU A 66 0.87 -3.00 -8.08
N LEU A 67 -0.32 -2.60 -7.63
CA LEU A 67 -0.70 -2.59 -6.21
C LEU A 67 -1.70 -3.70 -5.94
N PHE A 68 -1.29 -4.66 -5.12
CA PHE A 68 -2.17 -5.66 -4.57
C PHE A 68 -2.85 -5.12 -3.31
N LEU A 69 -4.10 -5.51 -3.09
CA LEU A 69 -4.96 -4.95 -2.06
C LEU A 69 -5.21 -5.97 -0.98
N ALA A 70 -5.18 -5.46 0.26
CA ALA A 70 -5.48 -6.24 1.45
C ALA A 70 -6.97 -6.58 1.56
N THR A 71 -7.85 -5.72 1.04
CA THR A 71 -9.29 -5.82 1.22
C THR A 71 -10.00 -5.31 -0.03
N MET A 72 -11.04 -6.02 -0.47
CA MET A 72 -11.75 -5.74 -1.72
C MET A 72 -12.69 -4.54 -1.64
N ASP A 73 -13.44 -4.38 -0.53
CA ASP A 73 -14.53 -3.40 -0.45
C ASP A 73 -14.05 -1.96 -0.22
N GLN A 74 -13.00 -1.77 0.57
CA GLN A 74 -12.36 -0.47 0.79
C GLN A 74 -10.87 -0.67 1.08
N PRO A 75 -10.01 -0.67 0.06
CA PRO A 75 -8.58 -0.84 0.28
C PRO A 75 -8.04 0.41 0.99
N ARG A 76 -7.75 0.28 2.28
CA ARG A 76 -6.95 1.25 3.04
C ARG A 76 -5.46 0.93 2.99
N THR A 77 -5.17 -0.35 2.78
CA THR A 77 -3.80 -0.87 2.73
C THR A 77 -3.59 -1.62 1.44
N CYS A 78 -2.51 -1.28 0.75
CA CYS A 78 -2.06 -2.00 -0.44
C CYS A 78 -0.59 -2.37 -0.30
N THR A 79 -0.19 -3.36 -1.06
CA THR A 79 1.16 -3.90 -1.11
C THR A 79 1.63 -3.88 -2.55
N SER A 80 2.81 -3.34 -2.81
CA SER A 80 3.40 -3.42 -4.16
C SER A 80 3.67 -4.88 -4.55
N PHE A 81 3.48 -5.23 -5.82
CA PHE A 81 3.78 -6.57 -6.32
C PHE A 81 5.25 -6.97 -6.07
N LEU A 82 6.18 -6.03 -6.21
CA LEU A 82 7.60 -6.27 -5.91
C LEU A 82 7.81 -6.74 -4.45
N LEU A 83 7.09 -6.14 -3.50
CA LEU A 83 7.14 -6.58 -2.11
C LEU A 83 6.57 -7.99 -1.92
N LEU A 84 5.46 -8.30 -2.60
CA LEU A 84 4.87 -9.64 -2.56
C LEU A 84 5.82 -10.69 -3.13
N GLU A 85 6.52 -10.38 -4.22
CA GLU A 85 7.49 -11.27 -4.84
C GLU A 85 8.67 -11.55 -3.89
N GLN A 86 9.23 -10.49 -3.28
CA GLN A 86 10.28 -10.62 -2.27
C GLN A 86 9.80 -11.45 -1.07
N PHE A 87 8.59 -11.18 -0.61
CA PHE A 87 7.99 -11.90 0.52
C PHE A 87 7.79 -13.38 0.21
N GLN A 88 7.31 -13.71 -0.99
CA GLN A 88 7.09 -15.09 -1.44
C GLN A 88 8.41 -15.88 -1.50
N VAL A 89 9.51 -15.27 -1.98
CA VAL A 89 10.84 -15.91 -2.01
C VAL A 89 11.36 -16.18 -0.60
N LEU A 90 11.18 -15.24 0.32
CA LEU A 90 11.63 -15.37 1.72
C LEU A 90 10.80 -16.40 2.49
N LEU A 91 9.48 -16.39 2.31
CA LEU A 91 8.56 -17.38 2.86
C LEU A 91 8.88 -18.78 2.34
N GLY A 92 9.03 -18.95 1.03
CA GLY A 92 9.33 -20.25 0.40
C GLY A 92 10.66 -20.85 0.84
N SER A 93 11.59 -20.01 1.28
CA SER A 93 12.87 -20.46 1.86
C SER A 93 12.76 -20.90 3.33
N GLY A 94 11.61 -20.70 3.99
CA GLY A 94 11.41 -20.95 5.42
C GLY A 94 12.22 -20.03 6.34
N LYS A 95 12.78 -18.93 5.81
CA LYS A 95 13.75 -18.08 6.52
C LYS A 95 13.10 -16.97 7.36
N MET A 96 11.80 -16.75 7.20
CA MET A 96 11.15 -15.58 7.78
C MET A 96 9.64 -15.77 7.89
N LEU A 97 9.07 -15.36 9.01
CA LEU A 97 7.61 -15.31 9.19
C LEU A 97 7.04 -14.00 8.63
N ALA A 98 5.76 -14.02 8.25
CA ALA A 98 5.02 -12.83 7.78
C ALA A 98 5.14 -11.65 8.75
N TYR A 99 5.01 -11.94 10.04
CA TYR A 99 5.12 -10.97 11.11
C TYR A 99 6.51 -10.32 11.17
N GLU A 100 7.58 -11.12 11.08
CA GLU A 100 8.96 -10.61 11.12
C GLU A 100 9.25 -9.73 9.92
N PHE A 101 8.77 -10.11 8.74
CA PHE A 101 8.93 -9.32 7.52
C PHE A 101 8.23 -7.96 7.63
N HIS A 102 6.98 -7.95 8.11
CA HIS A 102 6.24 -6.72 8.38
C HIS A 102 6.91 -5.85 9.46
N GLN A 103 7.45 -6.47 10.50
CA GLN A 103 8.20 -5.77 11.54
C GLN A 103 9.46 -5.11 10.95
N GLY A 104 10.20 -5.82 10.10
CA GLY A 104 11.35 -5.28 9.36
C GLY A 104 10.98 -4.03 8.56
N LEU A 105 9.90 -4.08 7.79
CA LEU A 105 9.38 -2.91 7.05
C LEU A 105 9.01 -1.74 7.96
N SER A 106 8.41 -2.04 9.12
CA SER A 106 8.09 -1.02 10.13
C SER A 106 9.34 -0.38 10.71
N HIS A 107 10.41 -1.14 10.94
CA HIS A 107 11.71 -0.60 11.38
C HIS A 107 12.40 0.22 10.29
N MET A 108 12.35 -0.19 9.03
CA MET A 108 12.86 0.62 7.91
C MET A 108 12.12 1.96 7.81
N THR A 109 10.82 1.94 8.08
CA THR A 109 9.97 3.14 8.11
C THR A 109 10.24 4.02 9.32
N ASN A 110 10.49 3.42 10.49
CA ASN A 110 10.73 4.13 11.73
C ASN A 110 11.60 3.29 12.68
N ALA A 111 12.91 3.48 12.61
CA ALA A 111 13.87 2.70 13.39
C ALA A 111 13.67 2.86 14.92
N THR A 112 13.12 3.99 15.37
CA THR A 112 12.89 4.28 16.79
C THR A 112 11.62 3.64 17.36
N GLY A 113 10.70 3.09 16.54
CA GLY A 113 9.49 2.43 17.02
C GLY A 113 8.44 3.33 17.70
N ILE A 114 8.68 4.65 17.77
CA ILE A 114 7.84 5.63 18.48
C ILE A 114 6.49 5.86 17.75
N CYS A 115 6.47 5.74 16.43
CA CYS A 115 5.27 5.87 15.61
C CYS A 115 5.04 4.55 14.86
N LYS A 116 4.12 3.71 15.37
CA LYS A 116 3.71 2.47 14.71
C LYS A 116 2.68 2.80 13.61
N PRO A 117 2.87 2.35 12.37
CA PRO A 117 1.84 2.50 11.35
C PRO A 117 0.58 1.74 11.77
N LYS A 118 -0.60 2.29 11.47
CA LYS A 118 -1.88 1.61 11.70
C LYS A 118 -2.01 0.46 10.70
N VAL A 119 -1.62 -0.74 11.10
CA VAL A 119 -1.89 -1.97 10.35
C VAL A 119 -3.23 -2.53 10.79
N SER A 120 -4.16 -2.71 9.85
CA SER A 120 -5.43 -3.40 10.10
C SER A 120 -5.39 -4.81 9.51
N CYS A 121 -5.76 -5.79 10.35
CA CYS A 121 -6.21 -7.17 10.06
C CYS A 121 -5.23 -8.22 9.49
N TYR A 122 -4.14 -7.88 8.79
CA TYR A 122 -3.37 -8.92 8.07
C TYR A 122 -2.63 -9.97 8.93
N ILE A 123 -2.30 -9.67 10.19
CA ILE A 123 -1.49 -10.57 11.02
C ILE A 123 -2.31 -11.78 11.53
N GLU A 124 -3.64 -11.66 11.58
CA GLU A 124 -4.50 -12.73 12.13
C GLU A 124 -4.69 -13.91 11.17
N GLN A 125 -4.51 -13.71 9.85
CA GLN A 125 -4.75 -14.77 8.87
C GLN A 125 -3.57 -15.72 8.68
N THR A 126 -2.36 -15.36 9.14
CA THR A 126 -1.16 -16.21 8.99
C THR A 126 -0.82 -17.05 10.23
N GLN A 127 -1.63 -16.99 11.30
CA GLN A 127 -1.46 -17.85 12.48
C GLN A 127 -2.27 -19.17 12.42
N GLN A 128 -2.94 -19.45 11.30
CA GLN A 128 -3.76 -20.67 11.13
C GLN A 128 -3.16 -21.69 10.15
N TYR A 129 -1.89 -21.55 9.76
CA TYR A 129 -1.14 -22.58 9.04
C TYR A 129 0.15 -22.95 9.78
#